data_AF-A0A7W9LW02-F1
#
_entry.id   AF-A0A7W9LW02-F1
#
_cell.length_a   1.000
_cell.length_b   1.000
_cell.length_c   1.000
_cell.angle_alpha   90.00
_cell.angle_beta   90.00
_cell.angle_gamma   90.00
#
_symmetry.space_group_name_H-M   'P 1'
#
loop_
_entity.id
_entity.type
_entity.pdbx_description
1 polymer ?
#
loop_
_entity_poly.entity_id
_entity_poly.type
_entity_poly.pdbx_seq_one_letter_code
_entity_poly.pdbx_strand_id
1 'polypeptide(L)'
;MGGVKIDFTRVECRLTEVAVEAYGETSGVTIVIPDAWAADTSGMHPGVGGLTDKTTPDRLPGTPLVRLTGSGGMAGVVIRHPNRRERRKLHSNPTQG
;
A
#
# COMPACT_ATOMS: atom_id res chain seq x y z
N MET A 1 -16.22 5.46 -13.14
CA MET A 1 -15.90 5.36 -11.70
C MET A 1 -14.40 5.12 -11.58
N GLY A 2 -13.71 5.87 -10.72
CA GLY A 2 -12.25 5.76 -10.55
C GLY A 2 -11.92 5.25 -9.16
N GLY A 3 -11.07 4.22 -9.06
CA GLY A 3 -10.54 3.76 -7.78
C GLY A 3 -9.50 4.71 -7.22
N VAL A 4 -9.15 4.52 -5.95
CA VAL A 4 -8.11 5.30 -5.27
C VAL A 4 -6.78 4.57 -5.39
N LYS A 5 -5.70 5.30 -5.72
CA LYS A 5 -4.34 4.80 -5.59
C LYS A 5 -3.54 5.68 -4.64
N ILE A 6 -3.04 5.07 -3.56
CA ILE A 6 -2.08 5.68 -2.64
C ILE A 6 -0.71 5.08 -2.93
N ASP A 7 0.29 5.91 -3.17
CA ASP A 7 1.63 5.47 -3.60
C ASP A 7 2.70 6.07 -2.68
N PHE A 8 3.23 5.24 -1.78
CA PHE A 8 4.27 5.61 -0.82
C PHE A 8 5.69 5.50 -1.38
N THR A 9 5.87 5.13 -2.66
CA THR A 9 7.21 4.82 -3.22
C THR A 9 8.21 5.97 -3.20
N ARG A 10 7.74 7.20 -2.96
CA ARG A 10 8.55 8.43 -2.87
C ARG A 10 8.52 9.07 -1.48
N VAL A 11 7.92 8.40 -0.51
CA VAL A 11 7.73 8.97 0.82
C VAL A 11 9.01 8.79 1.62
N GLU A 12 9.55 9.90 2.12
CA GLU A 12 10.51 9.90 3.21
C GLU A 12 9.74 9.92 4.53
N CYS A 13 9.83 8.83 5.28
CA CYS A 13 9.13 8.68 6.55
C CYS A 13 10.11 8.26 7.63
N ARG A 14 10.13 9.03 8.74
CA ARG A 14 10.91 8.72 9.94
C ARG A 14 10.09 7.98 11.01
N LEU A 15 8.79 7.81 10.78
CA LEU A 15 7.92 7.09 11.70
C LEU A 15 8.19 5.59 11.59
N THR A 16 8.11 4.89 12.72
CA THR A 16 8.21 3.42 12.74
C THR A 16 6.93 2.77 12.21
N GLU A 17 5.84 3.50 12.12
CA GLU A 17 4.53 3.01 11.74
C GLU A 17 3.74 4.08 10.97
N VAL A 18 2.97 3.64 9.98
CA VAL A 18 2.01 4.48 9.25
C VAL A 18 0.66 3.78 9.30
N ALA A 19 -0.32 4.40 9.94
CA ALA A 19 -1.70 3.91 9.94
C ALA A 19 -2.39 4.30 8.64
N VAL A 20 -3.04 3.35 7.99
CA VAL A 20 -3.84 3.56 6.79
C VAL A 20 -5.20 2.91 6.99
N GLU A 21 -6.25 3.72 6.92
CA GLU A 21 -7.63 3.26 6.95
C GLU A 21 -8.20 3.29 5.53
N ALA A 22 -8.66 2.13 5.04
CA ALA A 22 -9.09 1.97 3.64
C ALA A 22 -10.47 1.33 3.54
N TYR A 23 -11.34 1.96 2.75
CA TYR A 23 -12.68 1.48 2.42
C TYR A 23 -12.80 1.32 0.90
N GLY A 24 -12.81 0.07 0.42
CA GLY A 24 -12.84 -0.24 -1.01
C GLY A 24 -14.16 0.13 -1.70
N GLU A 25 -15.27 0.15 -0.95
CA GLU A 25 -16.62 0.45 -1.44
C GLU A 25 -16.88 -0.13 -2.84
N THR A 26 -17.31 0.68 -3.82
CA THR A 26 -17.63 0.22 -5.19
C THR A 26 -16.50 0.45 -6.20
N SER A 27 -15.43 1.15 -5.83
CA SER A 27 -14.39 1.61 -6.76
C SER A 27 -12.98 1.04 -6.50
N GLY A 28 -12.75 0.52 -5.29
CA GLY A 28 -11.53 -0.15 -4.88
C GLY A 28 -10.40 0.80 -4.46
N VAL A 29 -9.46 0.26 -3.68
CA VAL A 29 -8.26 0.99 -3.22
C VAL A 29 -7.02 0.17 -3.54
N THR A 30 -6.01 0.82 -4.13
CA THR A 30 -4.67 0.26 -4.31
C THR A 30 -3.66 1.04 -3.49
N ILE A 31 -2.93 0.35 -2.62
CA ILE A 31 -1.86 0.89 -1.79
C ILE A 31 -0.54 0.31 -2.31
N VAL A 32 0.41 1.19 -2.63
CA VAL A 32 1.76 0.80 -3.06
C VAL A 32 2.77 1.25 -2.03
N ILE A 33 3.53 0.31 -1.46
CA ILE A 33 4.57 0.58 -0.46
C ILE A 33 5.96 0.24 -1.00
N PRO A 34 7.05 0.93 -0.58
CA PRO A 34 8.42 0.57 -0.94
C PRO A 34 8.74 -0.89 -0.60
N ASP A 35 9.69 -1.52 -1.32
CA ASP A 35 10.11 -2.91 -1.07
C ASP A 35 10.70 -3.12 0.33
N ALA A 36 11.27 -2.07 0.90
CA ALA A 36 11.89 -2.13 2.22
C ALA A 36 10.87 -2.10 3.36
N TRP A 37 9.64 -1.65 3.10
CA TRP A 37 8.56 -1.52 4.09
C TRP A 37 7.75 -2.82 4.12
N ALA A 38 7.05 -3.06 5.22
CA ALA A 38 6.10 -4.17 5.34
C ALA A 38 4.68 -3.65 5.60
N ALA A 39 3.70 -4.54 5.45
CA ALA A 39 2.31 -4.29 5.81
C ALA A 39 1.82 -5.29 6.88
N ASP A 40 0.99 -4.80 7.78
CA ASP A 40 0.15 -5.59 8.66
C ASP A 40 -1.30 -5.36 8.25
N THR A 41 -1.94 -6.40 7.70
CA THR A 41 -3.32 -6.34 7.22
C THR A 41 -4.30 -7.06 8.14
N SER A 42 -3.88 -7.45 9.34
CA SER A 42 -4.72 -8.19 10.29
C SER A 42 -5.97 -7.41 10.73
N GLY A 43 -5.94 -6.07 10.62
CA GLY A 43 -7.06 -5.19 10.93
C GLY A 43 -8.07 -4.97 9.79
N MET A 44 -7.94 -5.68 8.66
CA MET A 44 -8.84 -5.53 7.51
C MET A 44 -9.97 -6.56 7.51
N HIS A 45 -11.19 -6.09 7.23
CA HIS A 45 -12.29 -6.96 6.86
C HIS A 45 -12.38 -7.09 5.31
N PRO A 46 -12.28 -8.29 4.72
CA PRO A 46 -12.17 -8.44 3.27
C PRO A 46 -13.42 -8.00 2.50
N GLY A 47 -14.63 -8.10 3.05
CA GLY A 47 -15.86 -7.82 2.29
C GLY A 47 -16.04 -8.74 1.07
N VAL A 48 -16.82 -8.31 0.08
CA VAL A 48 -17.11 -9.09 -1.13
C VAL A 48 -15.95 -9.05 -2.13
N GLY A 49 -15.36 -7.87 -2.34
CA GLY A 49 -14.24 -7.68 -3.25
C GLY A 49 -12.91 -8.20 -2.72
N GLY A 50 -12.85 -8.54 -1.42
CA GLY A 50 -11.71 -9.14 -0.78
C GLY A 50 -10.60 -8.17 -0.38
N LEU A 51 -9.59 -8.73 0.27
CA LEU A 51 -8.29 -8.12 0.49
C LEU A 51 -7.25 -8.94 -0.26
N THR A 52 -6.38 -8.26 -1.01
CA THR A 52 -5.21 -8.88 -1.63
C THR A 52 -3.94 -8.22 -1.11
N ASP A 53 -3.15 -8.98 -0.36
CA ASP A 53 -1.80 -8.60 0.06
C ASP A 53 -0.76 -9.26 -0.87
N LYS A 54 0.09 -8.44 -1.50
CA LYS A 54 1.23 -8.87 -2.33
C LYS A 54 2.54 -8.31 -1.80
N THR A 55 2.59 -8.02 -0.50
CA THR A 55 3.80 -7.61 0.20
C THR A 55 4.53 -8.81 0.79
N THR A 56 5.79 -8.61 1.17
CA THR A 56 6.55 -9.57 1.98
C THR A 56 6.54 -9.13 3.44
N PRO A 57 6.60 -10.07 4.40
CA PRO A 57 6.71 -9.72 5.82
C PRO A 57 8.08 -9.11 6.17
N ASP A 58 9.07 -9.27 5.28
CA ASP A 58 10.43 -8.77 5.46
C ASP A 58 10.45 -7.24 5.45
N ARG A 59 10.64 -6.68 6.63
CA ARG A 59 10.80 -5.24 6.86
C ARG A 59 12.27 -4.94 7.12
N LEU A 60 12.85 -3.98 6.39
CA LEU A 60 14.20 -3.54 6.70
C LEU A 60 14.22 -2.71 8.01
N PRO A 61 15.24 -2.87 8.87
CA PRO A 61 15.37 -2.07 10.08
C PRO A 61 15.27 -0.56 9.79
N GLY A 62 14.53 0.16 10.63
CA GLY A 62 14.37 1.61 10.51
C GLY A 62 13.38 2.07 9.43
N THR A 63 12.81 1.18 8.62
CA THR A 63 11.73 1.53 7.67
C THR A 63 10.36 1.36 8.30
N PRO A 64 9.30 2.06 7.88
CA PRO A 64 7.95 1.93 8.44
C PRO A 64 7.27 0.57 8.24
N LEU A 65 6.37 0.23 9.17
CA LEU A 65 5.30 -0.76 8.99
C LEU A 65 3.99 -0.03 8.67
N VAL A 66 3.30 -0.46 7.62
CA VAL A 66 1.93 0.03 7.34
C VAL A 66 0.92 -0.81 8.11
N ARG A 67 0.19 -0.20 9.04
CA ARG A 67 -0.98 -0.84 9.66
C ARG A 67 -2.22 -0.53 8.86
N LEU A 68 -2.74 -1.55 8.17
CA LEU A 68 -3.91 -1.42 7.30
C LEU A 68 -5.17 -1.90 8.02
N THR A 69 -6.15 -1.00 8.13
CA THR A 69 -7.47 -1.26 8.72
C THR A 69 -8.59 -0.83 7.78
N GLY A 70 -9.81 -1.33 8.03
CA GLY A 70 -11.00 -0.96 7.26
C GLY A 70 -11.67 -2.14 6.55
N SER A 71 -12.24 -1.90 5.36
CA SER A 71 -13.02 -2.92 4.63
C SER A 71 -12.78 -2.93 3.13
N GLY A 72 -12.72 -4.12 2.54
CA GLY A 72 -12.62 -4.32 1.09
C GLY A 72 -13.84 -3.87 0.30
N GLY A 73 -15.03 -3.81 0.90
CA GLY A 73 -16.27 -3.45 0.19
C GLY A 73 -16.57 -4.38 -0.98
N MET A 74 -17.14 -3.86 -2.06
CA MET A 74 -17.50 -4.60 -3.27
C MET A 74 -16.33 -4.74 -4.26
N ALA A 75 -15.44 -3.75 -4.31
CA ALA A 75 -14.35 -3.70 -5.30
C ALA A 75 -12.98 -4.13 -4.76
N GLY A 76 -12.84 -4.25 -3.44
CA GLY A 76 -11.66 -4.79 -2.78
C GLY A 76 -10.58 -3.76 -2.45
N VAL A 77 -9.61 -4.21 -1.65
CA VAL A 77 -8.39 -3.46 -1.31
C VAL A 77 -7.17 -4.29 -1.72
N VAL A 78 -6.21 -3.66 -2.39
CA VAL A 78 -4.94 -4.28 -2.78
C VAL A 78 -3.80 -3.51 -2.14
N ILE A 79 -2.95 -4.20 -1.37
CA ILE A 79 -1.66 -3.66 -0.91
C ILE A 79 -0.52 -4.45 -1.57
N ARG A 80 0.48 -3.75 -2.09
CA ARG A 80 1.58 -4.37 -2.83
C ARG A 80 2.84 -3.50 -2.88
N HIS A 81 3.93 -4.13 -3.29
CA HIS A 81 5.14 -3.44 -3.73
C HIS A 81 5.00 -2.83 -5.15
N PRO A 82 5.89 -1.90 -5.54
CA PRO A 82 5.86 -1.30 -6.87
C PRO A 82 6.08 -2.34 -7.97
N ASN A 83 5.30 -2.23 -9.05
CA ASN A 83 5.42 -3.05 -10.23
C ASN A 83 6.47 -2.48 -11.20
N ARG A 84 6.77 -3.21 -12.29
CA ARG A 84 7.78 -2.81 -13.28
C ARG A 84 7.53 -1.42 -13.89
N ARG A 85 6.27 -1.01 -14.07
CA ARG A 85 5.94 0.32 -14.63
C ARG A 85 6.24 1.43 -13.62
N GLU A 86 5.87 1.25 -12.36
CA GLU A 86 6.16 2.22 -11.29
C GLU A 86 7.66 2.35 -11.06
N ARG A 87 8.39 1.23 -11.03
CA ARG A 87 9.86 1.23 -10.97
C ARG A 87 10.47 2.00 -12.12
N ARG A 88 10.02 1.77 -13.35
CA ARG A 88 10.50 2.50 -14.52
C ARG A 88 10.27 4.01 -14.38
N LYS A 89 9.08 4.42 -13.91
CA LYS A 89 8.75 5.83 -13.68
C LYS A 89 9.63 6.47 -12.60
N LEU A 90 9.93 5.74 -11.52
CA LEU A 90 10.83 6.19 -10.46
C LEU A 90 12.25 6.43 -10.99
N HIS A 91 12.76 5.52 -11.82
CA HIS A 91 14.07 5.70 -12.46
C HIS A 91 14.12 6.90 -13.42
N SER A 92 13.05 7.15 -14.19
CA SER A 92 13.01 8.27 -15.15
C SER A 92 12.76 9.64 -14.53
N ASN A 93 12.28 9.69 -13.29
CA ASN A 93 11.96 10.93 -12.59
C ASN A 93 12.32 10.79 -11.11
N PRO A 94 13.62 10.86 -10.76
CA PRO A 94 14.08 10.66 -9.39
C PRO A 94 13.51 11.75 -8.47
N THR A 95 13.31 11.41 -7.19
CA THR A 95 13.00 12.39 -6.15
C THR A 95 14.19 13.34 -5.99
N GLN A 96 13.92 14.65 -5.95
CA GLN A 96 14.94 15.63 -5.56
C GLN A 96 15.10 15.52 -4.04
N GLY A 97 16.28 15.09 -3.60
CA GLY A 97 16.62 14.97 -2.17
C GLY A 97 16.92 16.31 -1.53
#